data_AF-A0A150RQM3-F1
#
_entry.id   AF-A0A150RQM3-F1
#
_cell.length_a   1.000
_cell.length_b   1.000
_cell.length_c   1.000
_cell.angle_alpha   90.00
_cell.angle_beta   90.00
_cell.angle_gamma   90.00
#
_symmetry.space_group_name_H-M   'P 1'
#
loop_
_entity.id
_entity.type
_entity.pdbx_description
1 polymer ?
#
loop_
_entity_poly.entity_id
_entity_poly.type
_entity_poly.pdbx_seq_one_letter_code
_entity_poly.pdbx_strand_id
1 'polypeptide(L)'
;MARPTPKKSAPARPSAPNEAAEAFALIEPELERIEKAVPINVDIPRAVAVAVGAVPHLKALRARFVDELPRFPIDALDRLMSYALGAWYAHLLALPAGAGQDGLKPLLDEASALRADLLVAAEALAHKGFVDAGRVAEIRSGKGHLDTANDLVALAALFGESWDAVKNRTTVEWPDVERASKLGPDLLVALGARNQPGLPAPKAADPADRRARAFTLLVRAYDQCRRGVTYLRWAEGDHDAIAPSLFATRGGARRAAPAKDETTDEEAGETTGESGMGLGDGEAPDE
;
A
#
# COMPACT_ATOMS: atom_id res chain seq x y z
N MET A 1 -0.90 -6.53 33.65
CA MET A 1 -1.26 -7.42 32.52
C MET A 1 -0.86 -6.70 31.24
N ALA A 2 0.03 -7.27 30.43
CA ALA A 2 0.51 -6.64 29.20
C ALA A 2 -0.64 -6.54 28.17
N ARG A 3 -0.89 -5.34 27.64
CA ARG A 3 -1.91 -5.06 26.62
C ARG A 3 -1.55 -5.78 25.31
N PRO A 4 -2.48 -6.49 24.64
CA PRO A 4 -2.25 -6.97 23.29
C PRO A 4 -2.27 -5.77 22.33
N THR A 5 -1.19 -5.58 21.57
CA THR A 5 -1.12 -4.60 20.49
C THR A 5 -2.01 -5.04 19.33
N PRO A 6 -2.87 -4.17 18.76
CA PRO A 6 -3.70 -4.53 17.62
C PRO A 6 -2.82 -4.74 16.38
N LYS A 7 -3.03 -5.86 15.68
CA LYS A 7 -2.35 -6.18 14.41
C LYS A 7 -2.72 -5.13 13.36
N LYS A 8 -1.71 -4.56 12.70
CA LYS A 8 -1.88 -3.76 11.47
C LYS A 8 -2.61 -4.59 10.42
N SER A 9 -3.67 -4.04 9.81
CA SER A 9 -4.33 -4.65 8.66
C SER A 9 -3.34 -4.77 7.52
N ALA A 10 -3.45 -5.93 6.89
CA ALA A 10 -2.46 -6.52 6.03
C ALA A 10 -2.94 -6.43 4.59
N PRO A 11 -2.17 -5.85 3.64
CA PRO A 11 -2.37 -6.02 2.21
C PRO A 11 -2.60 -7.48 1.83
N ALA A 12 -3.68 -7.75 1.11
CA ALA A 12 -4.05 -9.07 0.61
C ALA A 12 -3.71 -9.18 -0.88
N ARG A 13 -3.57 -10.42 -1.34
CA ARG A 13 -3.23 -10.74 -2.73
C ARG A 13 -4.22 -10.10 -3.70
N PRO A 14 -3.75 -9.45 -4.79
CA PRO A 14 -4.63 -9.15 -5.91
C PRO A 14 -5.29 -10.44 -6.42
N SER A 15 -6.57 -10.40 -6.76
CA SER A 15 -7.31 -11.55 -7.31
C SER A 15 -6.80 -12.00 -8.69
N ALA A 16 -7.21 -13.19 -9.12
CA ALA A 16 -6.92 -13.71 -10.46
C ALA A 16 -7.41 -12.76 -11.58
N PRO A 17 -6.75 -12.74 -12.76
CA PRO A 17 -7.08 -11.81 -13.86
C PRO A 17 -8.53 -11.83 -14.33
N ASN A 18 -9.23 -12.97 -14.20
CA ASN A 18 -10.64 -13.07 -14.60
C ASN A 18 -11.57 -12.28 -13.66
N GLU A 19 -11.37 -12.36 -12.34
CA GLU A 19 -12.10 -11.54 -11.36
C GLU A 19 -11.79 -10.06 -11.52
N ALA A 20 -10.55 -9.70 -11.88
CA ALA A 20 -10.17 -8.32 -12.11
C ALA A 20 -10.82 -7.72 -13.37
N ALA A 21 -10.93 -8.51 -14.44
CA ALA A 21 -11.63 -8.12 -15.66
C ALA A 21 -13.14 -7.93 -15.42
N GLU A 22 -13.77 -8.85 -14.68
CA GLU A 22 -15.17 -8.75 -14.28
C GLU A 22 -15.42 -7.53 -13.39
N ALA A 23 -14.55 -7.30 -12.40
CA ALA A 23 -14.61 -6.12 -11.56
C ALA A 23 -14.47 -4.81 -12.35
N PHE A 24 -13.59 -4.79 -13.36
CA PHE A 24 -13.44 -3.64 -14.24
C PHE A 24 -14.71 -3.37 -15.06
N ALA A 25 -15.30 -4.40 -15.66
CA ALA A 25 -16.55 -4.28 -16.40
C ALA A 25 -17.69 -3.72 -15.52
N LEU A 26 -17.74 -4.09 -14.24
CA LEU A 26 -18.74 -3.57 -13.29
C LEU A 26 -18.57 -2.08 -12.97
N ILE A 27 -17.33 -1.55 -12.98
CA ILE A 27 -17.06 -0.15 -12.63
C ILE A 27 -16.97 0.77 -13.85
N GLU A 28 -16.93 0.20 -15.07
CA GLU A 28 -16.80 0.95 -16.32
C GLU A 28 -17.83 2.10 -16.48
N PRO A 29 -19.12 1.91 -16.14
CA PRO A 29 -20.11 3.00 -16.22
C PRO A 29 -19.82 4.18 -15.28
N GLU A 30 -19.05 3.97 -14.21
CA GLU A 30 -18.65 5.05 -13.29
C GLU A 30 -17.41 5.79 -13.76
N LEU A 31 -16.51 5.13 -14.52
CA LEU A 31 -15.34 5.78 -15.10
C LEU A 31 -15.77 6.95 -15.99
N GLU A 32 -16.82 6.76 -16.79
CA GLU A 32 -17.37 7.79 -17.68
C GLU A 32 -17.88 9.03 -16.92
N ARG A 33 -18.27 8.87 -15.65
CA ARG A 33 -18.75 9.98 -14.78
C ARG A 33 -17.61 10.76 -14.13
N ILE A 34 -16.36 10.32 -14.26
CA ILE A 34 -15.21 11.04 -13.72
C ILE A 34 -14.84 12.19 -14.65
N GLU A 35 -15.21 13.41 -14.27
CA GLU A 35 -14.83 14.62 -15.03
C GLU A 35 -13.33 14.92 -14.95
N LYS A 36 -12.75 14.77 -13.75
CA LYS A 36 -11.34 15.03 -13.48
C LYS A 36 -10.73 13.89 -12.68
N ALA A 37 -9.81 13.16 -13.31
CA ALA A 37 -9.03 12.12 -12.67
C ALA A 37 -8.00 12.73 -11.71
N VAL A 38 -7.76 12.02 -10.61
CA VAL A 38 -6.68 12.31 -9.66
C VAL A 38 -5.34 11.92 -10.29
N PRO A 39 -4.29 12.74 -10.18
CA PRO A 39 -2.97 12.38 -10.69
C PRO A 39 -2.43 11.14 -9.96
N ILE A 40 -1.85 10.22 -10.75
CA ILE A 40 -1.26 8.99 -10.22
C ILE A 40 0.16 9.30 -9.74
N ASN A 41 0.35 9.39 -8.41
CA ASN A 41 1.63 9.67 -7.76
C ASN A 41 2.13 8.53 -6.86
N VAL A 42 1.52 7.35 -6.97
CA VAL A 42 1.86 6.15 -6.19
C VAL A 42 2.02 4.92 -7.10
N ASP A 43 2.66 3.90 -6.56
CA ASP A 43 2.67 2.55 -7.12
C ASP A 43 1.24 1.96 -6.99
N ILE A 44 0.52 1.87 -8.10
CA ILE A 44 -0.84 1.32 -8.16
C ILE A 44 -0.89 -0.14 -7.68
N PRO A 45 0.00 -1.06 -8.11
CA PRO A 45 0.05 -2.42 -7.57
C PRO A 45 0.07 -2.46 -6.04
N ARG A 46 0.93 -1.66 -5.42
CA ARG A 46 1.00 -1.53 -3.96
C ARG A 46 -0.29 -0.98 -3.37
N ALA A 47 -0.84 0.10 -3.94
CA ALA A 47 -2.08 0.71 -3.46
C ALA A 47 -3.27 -0.27 -3.54
N VAL A 48 -3.37 -1.06 -4.62
CA VAL A 48 -4.35 -2.13 -4.77
C VAL A 48 -4.17 -3.16 -3.67
N ALA A 49 -2.95 -3.66 -3.45
CA ALA A 49 -2.70 -4.66 -2.40
C ALA A 49 -3.15 -4.16 -1.02
N VAL A 50 -2.78 -2.92 -0.66
CA VAL A 50 -3.21 -2.27 0.59
C VAL A 50 -4.74 -2.23 0.69
N ALA A 51 -5.43 -1.79 -0.37
CA ALA A 51 -6.88 -1.72 -0.38
C ALA A 51 -7.54 -3.08 -0.23
N VAL A 52 -7.13 -4.08 -1.03
CA VAL A 52 -7.65 -5.46 -0.96
C VAL A 52 -7.46 -6.03 0.45
N GLY A 53 -6.32 -5.76 1.08
CA GLY A 53 -6.01 -6.19 2.44
C GLY A 53 -6.84 -5.55 3.56
N ALA A 54 -7.18 -4.29 3.38
CA ALA A 54 -8.04 -3.58 4.31
C ALA A 54 -9.52 -4.02 4.22
N VAL A 55 -9.98 -4.51 3.05
CA VAL A 55 -11.40 -4.83 2.81
C VAL A 55 -12.00 -5.77 3.87
N PRO A 56 -11.40 -6.92 4.24
CA PRO A 56 -11.99 -7.81 5.25
C PRO A 56 -12.17 -7.13 6.61
N HIS A 57 -11.18 -6.34 7.02
CA HIS A 57 -11.18 -5.62 8.29
C HIS A 57 -12.23 -4.49 8.30
N LEU A 58 -12.33 -3.74 7.20
CA LEU A 58 -13.35 -2.71 7.03
C LEU A 58 -14.77 -3.32 6.97
N LYS A 59 -14.95 -4.44 6.27
CA LYS A 59 -16.23 -5.15 6.19
C LYS A 59 -16.67 -5.73 7.53
N ALA A 60 -15.73 -6.13 8.39
CA ALA A 60 -16.06 -6.55 9.76
C ALA A 60 -16.71 -5.42 10.58
N LEU A 61 -16.43 -4.16 10.24
CA LEU A 61 -17.03 -2.98 10.88
C LEU A 61 -18.30 -2.48 10.17
N ARG A 62 -18.75 -3.12 9.07
CA ARG A 62 -19.84 -2.62 8.23
C ARG A 62 -21.12 -2.28 9.01
N ALA A 63 -21.49 -3.09 10.00
CA ALA A 63 -22.67 -2.83 10.83
C ALA A 63 -22.56 -1.49 11.58
N ARG A 64 -21.38 -1.19 12.15
CA ARG A 64 -21.09 0.08 12.81
C ARG A 64 -21.08 1.26 11.83
N PHE A 65 -20.56 1.07 10.61
CA PHE A 65 -20.64 2.09 9.56
C PHE A 65 -22.10 2.48 9.25
N VAL A 66 -23.03 1.51 9.21
CA VAL A 66 -24.44 1.78 8.93
C VAL A 66 -25.14 2.45 10.13
N ASP A 67 -24.86 1.97 11.33
CA ASP A 67 -25.55 2.41 12.56
C ASP A 67 -25.03 3.78 13.06
N GLU A 68 -23.71 3.94 13.17
CA GLU A 68 -23.08 5.11 13.79
C GLU A 68 -22.77 6.23 12.78
N LEU A 69 -22.72 5.92 11.47
CA LEU A 69 -22.42 6.87 10.40
C LEU A 69 -23.53 6.90 9.33
N PRO A 70 -24.76 7.37 9.64
CA PRO A 70 -25.91 7.26 8.74
C PRO A 70 -25.78 8.03 7.42
N ARG A 71 -24.84 8.99 7.33
CA ARG A 71 -24.53 9.73 6.09
C ARG A 71 -23.33 9.17 5.33
N PHE A 72 -22.72 8.09 5.81
CA PHE A 72 -21.61 7.44 5.13
C PHE A 72 -22.10 6.80 3.82
N PRO A 73 -21.42 7.02 2.69
CA PRO A 73 -21.75 6.34 1.44
C PRO A 73 -21.34 4.87 1.54
N ILE A 74 -22.24 4.00 2.02
CA ILE A 74 -21.92 2.59 2.30
C ILE A 74 -21.40 1.83 1.07
N ASP A 75 -21.82 2.25 -0.13
CA ASP A 75 -21.32 1.72 -1.39
C ASP A 75 -19.81 1.88 -1.56
N ALA A 76 -19.20 2.92 -0.97
CA ALA A 76 -17.75 3.10 -0.98
C ALA A 76 -17.03 1.92 -0.29
N LEU A 77 -17.63 1.33 0.76
CA LEU A 77 -17.13 0.15 1.44
C LEU A 77 -17.52 -1.14 0.69
N ASP A 78 -18.79 -1.26 0.31
CA ASP A 78 -19.31 -2.49 -0.28
C ASP A 78 -18.65 -2.82 -1.63
N ARG A 79 -18.31 -1.77 -2.40
CA ARG A 79 -17.69 -1.86 -3.72
C ARG A 79 -16.18 -1.65 -3.72
N LEU A 80 -15.57 -1.47 -2.55
CA LEU A 80 -14.14 -1.18 -2.43
C LEU A 80 -13.27 -2.25 -3.12
N MET A 81 -13.63 -3.53 -2.97
CA MET A 81 -12.95 -4.64 -3.64
C MET A 81 -13.04 -4.50 -5.17
N SER A 82 -14.22 -4.19 -5.70
CA SER A 82 -14.42 -4.00 -7.14
C SER A 82 -13.61 -2.82 -7.69
N TYR A 83 -13.54 -1.71 -6.94
CA TYR A 83 -12.70 -0.57 -7.34
C TYR A 83 -11.21 -0.91 -7.32
N ALA A 84 -10.74 -1.67 -6.32
CA ALA A 84 -9.34 -2.09 -6.23
C ALA A 84 -8.96 -3.01 -7.40
N LEU A 85 -9.77 -4.04 -7.66
CA LEU A 85 -9.55 -4.99 -8.75
C LEU A 85 -9.74 -4.36 -10.13
N GLY A 86 -10.68 -3.43 -10.28
CA GLY A 86 -10.85 -2.69 -11.52
C GLY A 86 -9.69 -1.72 -11.79
N ALA A 87 -9.19 -1.02 -10.78
CA ALA A 87 -7.99 -0.20 -10.89
C ALA A 87 -6.75 -1.03 -11.25
N TRP A 88 -6.66 -2.26 -10.69
CA TRP A 88 -5.63 -3.22 -11.05
C TRP A 88 -5.69 -3.62 -12.51
N TYR A 89 -6.85 -4.05 -12.99
CA TYR A 89 -7.03 -4.43 -14.39
C TYR A 89 -6.76 -3.27 -15.35
N ALA A 90 -7.26 -2.07 -15.04
CA ALA A 90 -6.99 -0.87 -15.83
C ALA A 90 -5.49 -0.52 -15.88
N HIS A 91 -4.77 -0.75 -14.77
CA HIS A 91 -3.32 -0.60 -14.73
C HIS A 91 -2.63 -1.59 -15.67
N LEU A 92 -3.01 -2.88 -15.62
CA LEU A 92 -2.47 -3.91 -16.50
C LEU A 92 -2.71 -3.60 -17.99
N LEU A 93 -3.91 -3.12 -18.35
CA LEU A 93 -4.22 -2.73 -19.73
C LEU A 93 -3.41 -1.54 -20.24
N ALA A 94 -2.97 -0.66 -19.34
CA ALA A 94 -2.21 0.54 -19.67
C ALA A 94 -0.69 0.33 -19.61
N LEU A 95 -0.23 -0.83 -19.14
CA LEU A 95 1.18 -1.19 -19.27
C LEU A 95 1.51 -1.39 -20.76
N PRO A 96 2.71 -0.99 -21.21
CA PRO A 96 3.16 -1.31 -22.55
C PRO A 96 3.01 -2.82 -22.77
N ALA A 97 2.56 -3.25 -23.94
CA ALA A 97 2.62 -4.66 -24.29
C ALA A 97 4.07 -5.12 -24.15
N GLY A 98 4.35 -5.88 -23.10
CA GLY A 98 5.65 -6.52 -22.92
C GLY A 98 5.94 -7.43 -24.11
N ALA A 99 7.24 -7.72 -24.33
CA ALA A 99 7.68 -8.68 -25.34
C ALA A 99 6.76 -9.91 -25.31
N GLY A 100 6.27 -10.33 -26.49
CA GLY A 100 5.20 -11.31 -26.65
C GLY A 100 5.47 -12.68 -26.00
N GLN A 101 4.87 -13.74 -26.53
CA GLN A 101 4.96 -15.08 -25.91
C GLN A 101 6.41 -15.56 -25.63
N ASP A 102 7.39 -15.04 -26.36
CA ASP A 102 8.83 -15.34 -26.20
C ASP A 102 9.49 -14.71 -24.96
N GLY A 103 8.89 -13.64 -24.38
CA GLY A 103 9.41 -12.95 -23.19
C GLY A 103 8.89 -13.48 -21.86
N LEU A 104 7.88 -14.36 -21.87
CA LEU A 104 7.20 -14.82 -20.64
C LEU A 104 8.07 -15.76 -19.79
N LYS A 105 8.84 -16.66 -20.43
CA LYS A 105 9.70 -17.61 -19.72
C LYS A 105 10.78 -16.94 -18.87
N PRO A 106 11.62 -16.02 -19.41
CA PRO A 106 12.62 -15.35 -18.59
C PRO A 106 12.00 -14.51 -17.47
N LEU A 107 10.85 -13.88 -17.71
CA LEU A 107 10.09 -13.18 -16.66
C LEU A 107 9.62 -14.14 -15.56
N LEU A 108 9.13 -15.33 -15.92
CA LEU A 108 8.70 -16.35 -14.96
C LEU A 108 9.85 -16.90 -14.12
N ASP A 109 11.00 -17.14 -14.75
CA ASP A 109 12.18 -17.65 -14.07
C ASP A 109 12.69 -16.63 -13.05
N GLU A 110 12.79 -15.36 -13.45
CA GLU A 110 13.14 -14.26 -12.55
C GLU A 110 12.10 -14.07 -11.43
N ALA A 111 10.81 -14.11 -11.77
CA ALA A 111 9.71 -13.98 -10.79
C ALA A 111 9.77 -15.06 -9.72
N SER A 112 10.02 -16.30 -10.14
CA SER A 112 10.00 -17.47 -9.26
C SER A 112 11.20 -17.45 -8.32
N ALA A 113 12.38 -17.07 -8.81
CA ALA A 113 13.57 -16.88 -8.00
C ALA A 113 13.36 -15.76 -6.97
N LEU A 114 12.95 -14.57 -7.42
CA LEU A 114 12.72 -13.43 -6.54
C LEU A 114 11.64 -13.69 -5.49
N ARG A 115 10.56 -14.38 -5.86
CA ARG A 115 9.51 -14.78 -4.91
C ARG A 115 10.06 -15.71 -3.83
N ALA A 116 10.90 -16.67 -4.21
CA ALA A 116 11.49 -17.60 -3.25
C ALA A 116 12.37 -16.87 -2.23
N ASP A 117 13.26 -15.99 -2.70
CA ASP A 117 14.18 -15.23 -1.84
C ASP A 117 13.42 -14.31 -0.87
N LEU A 118 12.45 -13.55 -1.39
CA LEU A 118 11.62 -12.67 -0.57
C LEU A 118 10.77 -13.43 0.45
N LEU A 119 10.24 -14.61 0.10
CA LEU A 119 9.48 -15.45 1.03
C LEU A 119 10.35 -15.98 2.17
N VAL A 120 11.55 -16.48 1.88
CA VAL A 120 12.48 -16.97 2.91
C VAL A 120 12.78 -15.86 3.91
N ALA A 121 13.07 -14.66 3.41
CA ALA A 121 13.32 -13.50 4.26
C ALA A 121 12.09 -13.08 5.06
N ALA A 122 10.91 -13.05 4.44
CA ALA A 122 9.65 -12.70 5.10
C ALA A 122 9.29 -13.68 6.23
N GLU A 123 9.53 -14.97 6.03
CA GLU A 123 9.28 -16.03 7.03
C GLU A 123 10.23 -15.91 8.22
N ALA A 124 11.51 -15.63 7.98
CA ALA A 124 12.46 -15.38 9.06
C ALA A 124 12.04 -14.17 9.91
N LEU A 125 11.61 -13.08 9.25
CA LEU A 125 11.10 -11.88 9.93
C LEU A 125 9.78 -12.15 10.68
N ALA A 126 8.88 -12.96 10.11
CA ALA A 126 7.61 -13.34 10.72
C ALA A 126 7.84 -14.19 11.98
N HIS A 127 8.76 -15.15 11.91
CA HIS A 127 9.14 -15.98 13.06
C HIS A 127 9.71 -15.14 14.21
N LYS A 128 10.37 -14.02 13.90
CA LYS A 128 10.89 -13.06 14.89
C LYS A 128 9.89 -11.97 15.28
N GLY A 129 8.67 -12.00 14.73
CA GLY A 129 7.59 -11.06 15.04
C GLY A 129 7.77 -9.67 14.42
N PHE A 130 8.64 -9.49 13.43
CA PHE A 130 8.85 -8.20 12.76
C PHE A 130 7.82 -7.92 11.65
N VAL A 131 7.21 -8.97 11.11
CA VAL A 131 6.12 -8.89 10.13
C VAL A 131 5.02 -9.87 10.50
N ASP A 132 3.81 -9.70 9.96
CA ASP A 132 2.66 -10.55 10.30
C ASP A 132 2.82 -11.98 9.73
N ALA A 133 2.88 -12.97 10.61
CA ALA A 133 3.06 -14.37 10.22
C ALA A 133 1.87 -14.98 9.46
N GLY A 134 0.65 -14.50 9.72
CA GLY A 134 -0.54 -14.95 8.99
C GLY A 134 -0.47 -14.51 7.53
N ARG A 135 -0.12 -13.25 7.30
CA ARG A 135 0.08 -12.66 5.97
C ARG A 135 1.18 -13.37 5.19
N VAL A 136 2.30 -13.71 5.84
CA VAL A 136 3.37 -14.47 5.17
C VAL A 136 2.90 -15.88 4.81
N ALA A 137 2.16 -16.56 5.69
CA ALA A 137 1.60 -17.87 5.39
C ALA A 137 0.59 -17.84 4.23
N GLU A 138 -0.26 -16.81 4.17
CA GLU A 138 -1.15 -16.56 3.05
C GLU A 138 -0.36 -16.41 1.76
N ILE A 139 0.67 -15.57 1.71
CA ILE A 139 1.57 -15.38 0.55
C ILE A 139 2.33 -16.69 0.19
N ARG A 140 2.69 -17.54 1.16
CA ARG A 140 3.33 -18.82 0.85
C ARG A 140 2.38 -19.81 0.17
N SER A 141 1.09 -19.76 0.48
CA SER A 141 0.09 -20.76 0.03
C SER A 141 -0.15 -20.81 -1.48
N GLY A 142 0.26 -19.78 -2.21
CA GLY A 142 0.03 -19.57 -3.64
C GLY A 142 0.82 -20.55 -4.50
N LYS A 143 0.18 -21.01 -5.58
CA LYS A 143 0.70 -22.02 -6.49
C LYS A 143 0.46 -21.60 -7.95
N GLY A 144 1.51 -21.70 -8.75
CA GLY A 144 1.45 -21.42 -10.18
C GLY A 144 1.71 -19.96 -10.52
N HIS A 145 1.75 -19.67 -11.82
CA HIS A 145 2.29 -18.42 -12.36
C HIS A 145 1.51 -17.16 -11.98
N LEU A 146 0.17 -17.24 -11.91
CA LEU A 146 -0.67 -16.13 -11.47
C LEU A 146 -0.45 -15.82 -10.00
N ASP A 147 -0.36 -16.86 -9.17
CA ASP A 147 -0.07 -16.70 -7.75
C ASP A 147 1.34 -16.16 -7.53
N THR A 148 2.34 -16.59 -8.32
CA THR A 148 3.70 -16.02 -8.27
C THR A 148 3.68 -14.51 -8.47
N ALA A 149 2.92 -14.04 -9.47
CA ALA A 149 2.82 -12.63 -9.78
C ALA A 149 2.12 -11.83 -8.67
N ASN A 150 1.02 -12.36 -8.13
CA ASN A 150 0.29 -11.76 -7.02
C ASN A 150 1.11 -11.75 -5.72
N ASP A 151 1.88 -12.80 -5.47
CA ASP A 151 2.75 -12.91 -4.30
C ASP A 151 3.88 -11.90 -4.34
N LEU A 152 4.48 -11.62 -5.51
CA LEU A 152 5.50 -10.58 -5.64
C LEU A 152 4.95 -9.19 -5.27
N VAL A 153 3.73 -8.86 -5.70
CA VAL A 153 3.07 -7.61 -5.30
C VAL A 153 2.84 -7.57 -3.78
N ALA A 154 2.34 -8.67 -3.21
CA ALA A 154 2.08 -8.77 -1.77
C ALA A 154 3.35 -8.68 -0.91
N LEU A 155 4.46 -9.30 -1.35
CA LEU A 155 5.78 -9.23 -0.72
C LEU A 155 6.37 -7.83 -0.83
N ALA A 156 6.28 -7.19 -1.99
CA ALA A 156 6.74 -5.82 -2.16
C ALA A 156 6.01 -4.84 -1.21
N ALA A 157 4.69 -5.01 -1.05
CA ALA A 157 3.92 -4.25 -0.07
C ALA A 157 4.35 -4.56 1.37
N LEU A 158 4.57 -5.84 1.72
CA LEU A 158 4.97 -6.27 3.07
C LEU A 158 6.29 -5.65 3.50
N PHE A 159 7.33 -5.78 2.67
CA PHE A 159 8.63 -5.18 2.93
C PHE A 159 8.55 -3.66 2.88
N GLY A 160 7.82 -3.10 1.92
CA GLY A 160 7.66 -1.65 1.77
C GLY A 160 6.95 -0.95 2.93
N GLU A 161 6.12 -1.64 3.70
CA GLU A 161 5.45 -1.11 4.89
C GLU A 161 6.32 -1.23 6.15
N SER A 162 7.12 -2.29 6.21
CA SER A 162 7.92 -2.63 7.39
C SER A 162 9.39 -2.23 7.23
N TRP A 163 9.76 -1.56 6.13
CA TRP A 163 11.13 -1.37 5.69
C TRP A 163 12.04 -0.77 6.78
N ASP A 164 11.58 0.30 7.43
CA ASP A 164 12.39 0.96 8.48
C ASP A 164 12.68 0.05 9.68
N ALA A 165 11.82 -0.93 9.95
CA ALA A 165 12.00 -1.89 11.03
C ALA A 165 12.86 -3.10 10.62
N VAL A 166 12.91 -3.44 9.32
CA VAL A 166 13.52 -4.69 8.84
C VAL A 166 14.79 -4.50 8.02
N LYS A 167 15.07 -3.30 7.47
CA LYS A 167 16.19 -3.04 6.55
C LYS A 167 17.58 -3.44 7.06
N ASN A 168 17.79 -3.42 8.38
CA ASN A 168 19.06 -3.81 9.01
C ASN A 168 19.01 -5.24 9.60
N ARG A 169 17.99 -6.02 9.25
CA ARG A 169 17.67 -7.35 9.83
C ARG A 169 17.29 -8.38 8.77
N THR A 170 17.45 -8.03 7.50
CA THR A 170 17.14 -8.87 6.35
C THR A 170 18.27 -8.78 5.34
N THR A 171 18.42 -9.81 4.51
CA THR A 171 19.33 -9.82 3.36
C THR A 171 18.69 -9.22 2.11
N VAL A 172 17.37 -8.99 2.13
CA VAL A 172 16.63 -8.33 1.05
C VAL A 172 17.05 -6.87 0.98
N GLU A 173 17.36 -6.40 -0.22
CA GLU A 173 17.66 -5.00 -0.46
C GLU A 173 16.44 -4.25 -1.03
N TRP A 174 16.45 -2.92 -0.95
CA TRP A 174 15.36 -2.11 -1.51
C TRP A 174 15.15 -2.35 -3.03
N PRO A 175 16.20 -2.54 -3.85
CA PRO A 175 16.04 -2.90 -5.25
C PRO A 175 15.22 -4.19 -5.48
N ASP A 176 15.31 -5.19 -4.60
CA ASP A 176 14.53 -6.44 -4.71
C ASP A 176 13.05 -6.16 -4.50
N VAL A 177 12.72 -5.31 -3.53
CA VAL A 177 11.35 -4.86 -3.22
C VAL A 177 10.77 -4.09 -4.40
N GLU A 178 11.55 -3.19 -4.99
CA GLU A 178 11.15 -2.42 -6.16
C GLU A 178 11.04 -3.30 -7.42
N ARG A 179 11.89 -4.32 -7.56
CA ARG A 179 11.80 -5.27 -8.66
C ARG A 179 10.54 -6.11 -8.54
N ALA A 180 10.22 -6.60 -7.36
CA ALA A 180 9.00 -7.37 -7.11
C ALA A 180 7.72 -6.57 -7.39
N SER A 181 7.70 -5.26 -7.07
CA SER A 181 6.55 -4.39 -7.36
C SER A 181 6.30 -4.19 -8.85
N LYS A 182 7.35 -4.30 -9.68
CA LYS A 182 7.27 -4.18 -11.15
C LYS A 182 7.02 -5.52 -11.84
N LEU A 183 7.71 -6.57 -11.40
CA LEU A 183 7.74 -7.88 -12.06
C LEU A 183 6.42 -8.64 -11.90
N GLY A 184 5.75 -8.53 -10.74
CA GLY A 184 4.39 -9.07 -10.55
C GLY A 184 3.38 -8.56 -11.60
N PRO A 185 3.21 -7.24 -11.76
CA PRO A 185 2.37 -6.67 -12.81
C PRO A 185 2.74 -7.11 -14.23
N ASP A 186 4.04 -7.04 -14.59
CA ASP A 186 4.52 -7.42 -15.92
C ASP A 186 4.16 -8.88 -16.24
N LEU A 187 4.30 -9.77 -15.25
CA LEU A 187 3.97 -11.17 -15.38
C LEU A 187 2.46 -11.40 -15.54
N LEU A 188 1.61 -10.61 -14.87
CA LEU A 188 0.15 -10.70 -15.00
C LEU A 188 -0.32 -10.23 -16.39
N VAL A 189 0.30 -9.19 -16.96
CA VAL A 189 0.04 -8.79 -18.36
C VAL A 189 0.40 -9.91 -19.33
N ALA A 190 1.60 -10.46 -19.20
CA ALA A 190 2.09 -11.50 -20.10
C ALA A 190 1.26 -12.81 -20.01
N LEU A 191 0.83 -13.18 -18.80
CA LEU A 191 -0.07 -14.33 -18.57
C LEU A 191 -1.50 -14.06 -19.06
N GLY A 192 -1.99 -12.83 -18.92
CA GLY A 192 -3.31 -12.40 -19.40
C GLY A 192 -3.42 -12.47 -20.92
N ALA A 193 -2.41 -11.95 -21.64
CA ALA A 193 -2.34 -12.02 -23.10
C ALA A 193 -2.36 -13.45 -23.65
N ARG A 194 -1.82 -14.42 -22.88
CA ARG A 194 -1.83 -15.85 -23.23
C ARG A 194 -3.19 -16.52 -23.05
N ASN A 195 -3.95 -16.10 -22.03
CA ASN A 195 -5.16 -16.79 -21.58
C ASN A 195 -6.47 -16.19 -22.17
N GLN A 196 -6.40 -15.08 -22.92
CA GLN A 196 -7.57 -14.44 -23.53
C GLN A 196 -7.39 -14.19 -25.05
N PRO A 197 -7.39 -15.25 -25.89
CA PRO A 197 -7.64 -15.05 -27.32
C PRO A 197 -9.11 -14.66 -27.52
N GLY A 198 -9.39 -13.36 -27.77
CA GLY A 198 -10.67 -12.92 -28.32
C GLY A 198 -11.61 -12.11 -27.43
N LEU A 199 -11.18 -11.54 -26.30
CA LEU A 199 -11.97 -10.49 -25.65
C LEU A 199 -11.91 -9.21 -26.50
N PRO A 200 -13.06 -8.52 -26.73
CA PRO A 200 -13.08 -7.29 -27.49
C PRO A 200 -12.16 -6.27 -26.83
N ALA A 201 -11.25 -5.69 -27.61
CA ALA A 201 -10.48 -4.53 -27.19
C ALA A 201 -11.46 -3.48 -26.62
N PRO A 202 -11.19 -2.91 -25.44
CA PRO A 202 -12.09 -1.93 -24.86
C PRO A 202 -12.32 -0.77 -25.84
N LYS A 203 -13.55 -0.23 -25.87
CA LYS A 203 -13.91 0.90 -26.75
C LYS A 203 -12.89 2.03 -26.60
N ALA A 204 -12.36 2.48 -27.74
CA ALA A 204 -11.40 3.56 -28.04
C ALA A 204 -11.33 4.76 -27.06
N ALA A 205 -11.00 4.52 -25.80
CA ALA A 205 -10.54 5.52 -24.85
C ALA A 205 -9.11 5.17 -24.45
N ASP A 206 -8.27 6.20 -24.27
CA ASP A 206 -6.88 6.06 -23.93
C ASP A 206 -6.72 5.16 -22.67
N PRO A 207 -5.99 4.03 -22.76
CA PRO A 207 -5.71 3.16 -21.61
C PRO A 207 -5.14 3.94 -20.42
N ALA A 208 -4.37 5.00 -20.65
CA ALA A 208 -3.84 5.84 -19.59
C ALA A 208 -4.94 6.63 -18.86
N ASP A 209 -5.92 7.18 -19.59
CA ASP A 209 -7.07 7.87 -19.01
C ASP A 209 -7.96 6.91 -18.21
N ARG A 210 -8.26 5.73 -18.77
CA ARG A 210 -9.02 4.69 -18.06
C ARG A 210 -8.34 4.24 -16.77
N ARG A 211 -7.01 4.06 -16.82
CA ARG A 211 -6.19 3.78 -15.63
C ARG A 211 -6.32 4.89 -14.58
N ALA A 212 -6.25 6.16 -14.99
CA ALA A 212 -6.37 7.29 -14.07
C ALA A 212 -7.77 7.41 -13.43
N ARG A 213 -8.83 7.18 -14.22
CA ARG A 213 -10.22 7.17 -13.72
C ARG A 213 -10.49 6.01 -12.76
N ALA A 214 -10.00 4.81 -13.07
CA ALA A 214 -10.17 3.65 -12.21
C ALA A 214 -9.40 3.83 -10.89
N PHE A 215 -8.17 4.36 -10.96
CA PHE A 215 -7.42 4.76 -9.76
C PHE A 215 -8.15 5.83 -8.94
N THR A 216 -8.82 6.79 -9.60
CA THR A 216 -9.63 7.82 -8.93
C THR A 216 -10.80 7.21 -8.15
N LEU A 217 -11.52 6.24 -8.71
CA LEU A 217 -12.59 5.53 -7.99
C LEU A 217 -12.06 4.82 -6.74
N LEU A 218 -10.95 4.08 -6.88
CA LEU A 218 -10.29 3.42 -5.77
C LEU A 218 -9.92 4.40 -4.65
N VAL A 219 -9.19 5.47 -4.98
CA VAL A 219 -8.71 6.44 -3.99
C VAL A 219 -9.88 7.14 -3.28
N ARG A 220 -10.91 7.56 -4.02
CA ARG A 220 -12.09 8.22 -3.42
C ARG A 220 -12.83 7.30 -2.47
N ALA A 221 -13.10 6.06 -2.89
CA ALA A 221 -13.79 5.08 -2.05
C ALA A 221 -12.97 4.73 -0.80
N TYR A 222 -11.67 4.54 -0.96
CA TYR A 222 -10.77 4.20 0.13
C TYR A 222 -10.61 5.36 1.13
N ASP A 223 -10.50 6.60 0.68
CA ASP A 223 -10.43 7.78 1.56
C ASP A 223 -11.70 7.92 2.42
N GLN A 224 -12.89 7.69 1.83
CA GLN A 224 -14.14 7.65 2.60
C GLN A 224 -14.09 6.56 3.68
N CYS A 225 -13.67 5.34 3.32
CA CYS A 225 -13.54 4.24 4.27
C CYS A 225 -12.55 4.57 5.39
N ARG A 226 -11.39 5.18 5.07
CA ARG A 226 -10.41 5.64 6.06
C ARG A 226 -10.99 6.66 7.02
N ARG A 227 -11.74 7.65 6.51
CA ARG A 227 -12.43 8.65 7.35
C ARG A 227 -13.43 7.99 8.30
N GLY A 228 -14.25 7.08 7.78
CA GLY A 228 -15.25 6.38 8.59
C GLY A 228 -14.60 5.51 9.68
N VAL A 229 -13.59 4.71 9.35
CA VAL A 229 -12.92 3.89 10.37
C VAL A 229 -12.14 4.75 11.37
N THR A 230 -11.56 5.88 10.95
CA THR A 230 -10.91 6.82 11.85
C THR A 230 -11.88 7.36 12.90
N TYR A 231 -13.11 7.68 12.49
CA TYR A 231 -14.16 8.09 13.42
C TYR A 231 -14.56 6.95 14.37
N LEU A 232 -14.87 5.77 13.82
CA LEU A 232 -15.36 4.61 14.59
C LEU A 232 -14.33 4.03 15.57
N ARG A 233 -13.04 4.18 15.24
CA ARG A 233 -11.89 3.62 15.97
C ARG A 233 -10.97 4.71 16.53
N TRP A 234 -11.51 5.91 16.74
CA TRP A 234 -10.74 7.05 17.24
C TRP A 234 -10.16 6.76 18.62
N ALA A 235 -10.99 6.22 19.52
CA ALA A 235 -10.61 5.93 20.90
C ALA A 235 -9.61 4.76 21.02
N GLU A 236 -9.73 3.75 20.16
CA GLU A 236 -8.83 2.60 20.12
C GLU A 236 -7.47 2.93 19.50
N GLY A 237 -7.40 3.95 18.64
CA GLY A 237 -6.16 4.43 18.03
C GLY A 237 -5.57 3.47 16.99
N ASP A 238 -6.32 2.47 16.53
CA ASP A 238 -5.86 1.45 15.58
C ASP A 238 -6.49 1.57 14.18
N HIS A 239 -7.10 2.71 13.88
CA HIS A 239 -7.70 3.00 12.57
C HIS A 239 -6.67 2.93 11.41
N ASP A 240 -5.44 3.42 11.60
CA ASP A 240 -4.39 3.34 10.56
C ASP A 240 -3.83 1.93 10.40
N ALA A 241 -3.88 1.13 11.48
CA ALA A 241 -3.73 -0.30 11.36
C ALA A 241 -4.83 -0.85 10.45
N ILE A 242 -6.11 -0.57 10.68
CA ILE A 242 -7.24 -1.14 9.92
C ILE A 242 -7.34 -0.66 8.46
N ALA A 243 -6.95 0.58 8.18
CA ALA A 243 -6.96 1.14 6.83
C ALA A 243 -5.71 2.04 6.62
N PRO A 244 -4.55 1.43 6.29
CA PRO A 244 -3.30 2.13 6.09
C PRO A 244 -3.37 3.12 4.93
N SER A 245 -2.52 4.15 4.92
CA SER A 245 -2.48 5.09 3.78
C SER A 245 -2.04 4.41 2.48
N LEU A 246 -2.76 4.68 1.38
CA LEU A 246 -2.33 4.31 0.02
C LEU A 246 -1.09 5.10 -0.44
N PHE A 247 -0.83 6.25 0.18
CA PHE A 247 0.20 7.23 -0.23
C PHE A 247 1.48 7.13 0.60
N ALA A 248 1.72 5.98 1.24
CA ALA A 248 2.93 5.78 2.04
C ALA A 248 4.20 6.07 1.21
N THR A 249 4.83 7.20 1.50
CA THR A 249 6.10 7.65 0.94
C THR A 249 7.24 7.05 1.76
N ARG A 250 8.42 6.83 1.14
CA ARG A 250 9.64 6.42 1.86
C ARG A 250 9.83 7.26 3.14
N GLY A 251 9.84 6.61 4.31
CA GLY A 251 10.40 7.18 5.55
C GLY A 251 9.56 8.18 6.34
N GLY A 252 8.24 8.21 6.17
CA GLY A 252 7.35 9.20 6.81
C GLY A 252 6.96 8.96 8.27
N ALA A 253 7.69 8.16 9.05
CA ALA A 253 7.45 8.05 10.50
C ALA A 253 8.23 9.15 11.25
N ARG A 254 7.82 10.42 11.13
CA ARG A 254 8.28 11.46 12.07
C ARG A 254 7.27 11.69 13.19
N ARG A 255 7.69 11.25 14.37
CA ARG A 255 7.39 11.74 15.73
C ARG A 255 5.91 11.74 16.16
N ALA A 256 5.49 10.64 16.78
CA ALA A 256 4.78 10.74 18.04
C ALA A 256 5.81 10.52 19.15
N ALA A 257 6.35 11.60 19.72
CA ALA A 257 7.12 11.49 20.96
C ALA A 257 6.12 11.33 22.13
N PRO A 258 6.33 10.40 23.08
CA PRO A 258 5.52 10.37 24.28
C PRO A 258 5.86 11.61 25.12
N ALA A 259 4.81 12.28 25.61
CA ALA A 259 4.96 13.35 26.59
C ALA A 259 5.72 12.81 27.80
N LYS A 260 6.83 13.48 28.17
CA LYS A 260 7.49 13.23 29.44
C LYS A 260 6.63 13.86 30.53
N ASP A 261 6.25 13.05 31.50
CA ASP A 261 5.81 13.49 32.83
C ASP A 261 6.88 14.41 33.42
N GLU A 262 6.49 15.64 33.78
CA GLU A 262 7.28 16.53 34.62
C GLU A 262 6.78 16.41 36.07
N THR A 263 7.57 15.68 36.86
CA THR A 263 7.69 15.71 38.33
C THR A 263 9.17 15.45 38.57
N THR A 264 9.99 16.16 39.32
CA THR A 264 9.91 17.25 40.32
C THR A 264 11.36 17.84 40.27
N ASP A 265 11.74 19.04 40.70
CA ASP A 265 11.75 19.57 42.06
C ASP A 265 12.35 20.98 41.98
N GLU A 266 11.82 21.88 42.80
CA GLU A 266 12.48 23.11 43.21
C GLU A 266 13.71 22.76 44.06
N GLU A 267 14.89 23.27 43.69
CA GLU A 267 15.89 23.62 44.70
C GLU A 267 16.67 24.87 44.24
N ALA A 268 16.64 25.88 45.11
CA ALA A 268 17.24 27.19 44.96
C ALA A 268 18.75 27.15 45.23
N GLY A 269 19.52 28.04 44.58
CA GLY A 269 20.95 28.21 44.88
C GLY A 269 21.66 29.28 44.05
N GLU A 270 21.35 30.54 44.34
CA GLU A 270 22.28 31.68 44.53
C GLU A 270 23.42 32.00 43.52
N THR A 271 23.19 33.11 42.79
CA THR A 271 24.06 34.23 42.38
C THR A 271 25.60 34.14 42.32
N THR A 272 26.15 34.50 41.16
CA THR A 272 27.19 35.54 40.87
C THR A 272 27.36 35.55 39.33
N GLY A 273 27.30 36.61 38.53
CA GLY A 273 27.61 38.02 38.75
C GLY A 273 28.90 38.38 38.01
N GLU A 274 28.90 38.53 36.68
CA GLU A 274 29.83 39.49 36.03
C GLU A 274 29.38 39.89 34.61
N SER A 275 29.36 41.21 34.43
CA SER A 275 29.05 42.01 33.26
C SER A 275 30.24 42.13 32.30
N GLY A 276 29.96 42.20 30.99
CA GLY A 276 30.97 42.58 30.01
C GLY A 276 30.40 42.84 28.62
N MET A 277 29.82 44.03 28.42
CA MET A 277 29.54 44.61 27.10
C MET A 277 30.85 44.78 26.30
N GLY A 278 30.81 44.47 25.00
CA GLY A 278 31.88 44.77 24.05
C GLY A 278 31.37 44.73 22.61
N LEU A 279 30.77 45.84 22.17
CA LEU A 279 30.46 46.16 20.77
C LEU A 279 31.76 46.28 19.96
N GLY A 280 31.72 45.88 18.69
CA GLY A 280 32.80 46.15 17.74
C GLY A 280 32.58 45.52 16.37
N ASP A 281 31.70 46.13 15.58
CA ASP A 281 31.71 46.01 14.12
C ASP A 281 33.03 46.55 13.54
N GLY A 282 33.51 45.95 12.45
CA GLY A 282 34.68 46.39 11.69
C GLY A 282 35.14 45.26 10.76
N GLU A 283 34.51 45.11 9.60
CA GLU A 283 34.95 45.71 8.34
C GLU A 283 36.00 44.82 7.63
N ALA A 284 35.57 44.27 6.50
CA ALA A 284 36.42 43.64 5.48
C ALA A 284 37.38 44.67 4.87
N PRO A 285 38.44 44.22 4.19
CA PRO A 285 38.29 44.17 2.74
C PRO A 285 39.02 43.00 2.05
N ASP A 286 38.47 42.66 0.89
CA ASP A 286 39.09 42.23 -0.38
C ASP A 286 40.43 41.48 -0.39
N GLU A 287 40.38 40.21 -0.82
CA GLU A 287 40.97 39.73 -2.09
C GLU A 287 40.29 38.43 -2.56
#